data_AF-E3RK89-F1
#
_entry.id   AF-E3RK89-F1
#
_cell.length_a   1.000
_cell.length_b   1.000
_cell.length_c   1.000
_cell.angle_alpha   90.00
_cell.angle_beta   90.00
_cell.angle_gamma   90.00
#
_symmetry.space_group_name_H-M   'P 1'
#
loop_
_entity.id
_entity.type
_entity.pdbx_description
1 polymer ?
#
loop_
_entity_poly.entity_id
_entity_poly.type
_entity_poly.pdbx_seq_one_letter_code
_entity_poly.pdbx_strand_id
1 'polypeptide(L)'
;MFLEKLFQYSGSLWPICIHRPASVQPDGDDDDVANKTTSMSAADPSVIPHLDLTDTLLHYCRLMSCVPVSLGLRGSLNQVSLNCVVQDMMTALRMGPTDHGKLRYIHEIGDINIPLHQLSTVIPNAVEVEPLEWARRAAAAGLDTFLVELFRSVVTERNLVFPTLTRKNMNSV
;
A
#
# COMPACT_ATOMS: atom_id res chain seq x y z
N MET A 1 12.82 -17.80 -14.12
CA MET A 1 11.60 -17.11 -13.64
C MET A 1 10.43 -17.60 -14.53
N PHE A 2 9.24 -17.83 -13.96
CA PHE A 2 8.18 -18.66 -14.58
C PHE A 2 7.60 -18.05 -15.87
N LEU A 3 7.37 -16.74 -15.88
CA LEU A 3 6.73 -16.04 -17.00
C LEU A 3 7.69 -15.87 -18.19
N GLU A 4 8.99 -15.77 -17.95
CA GLU A 4 10.02 -15.81 -19.00
C GLU A 4 10.05 -17.17 -19.67
N LYS A 5 9.94 -18.25 -18.89
CA LYS A 5 9.86 -19.61 -19.44
C LYS A 5 8.57 -19.77 -20.25
N LEU A 6 7.43 -19.32 -19.74
CA LEU A 6 6.15 -19.35 -20.46
C LEU A 6 6.23 -18.58 -21.79
N PHE A 7 6.82 -17.38 -21.76
CA PHE A 7 7.07 -16.58 -22.96
C PHE A 7 7.95 -17.31 -23.97
N GLN A 8 9.04 -17.95 -23.52
CA GLN A 8 9.91 -18.77 -24.37
C GLN A 8 9.15 -19.95 -25.02
N TYR A 9 8.35 -20.69 -24.24
CA TYR A 9 7.54 -21.81 -24.73
C TYR A 9 6.43 -21.38 -25.70
N SER A 10 5.95 -20.13 -25.61
CA SER A 10 4.98 -19.56 -26.57
C SER A 10 5.58 -19.24 -27.95
N GLY A 11 6.86 -19.58 -28.20
CA GLY A 11 7.57 -19.19 -29.41
C GLY A 11 7.93 -17.70 -29.44
N SER A 12 7.93 -17.03 -28.27
CA SER A 12 8.09 -15.58 -28.17
C SER A 12 7.09 -14.81 -29.04
N LEU A 13 5.88 -15.34 -29.24
CA LEU A 13 4.87 -14.71 -30.12
C LEU A 13 3.96 -13.75 -29.35
N TRP A 14 3.75 -14.00 -28.06
CA TRP A 14 2.77 -13.27 -27.28
C TRP A 14 3.37 -12.02 -26.63
N PRO A 15 2.85 -10.82 -26.90
CA PRO A 15 3.19 -9.65 -26.11
C PRO A 15 2.56 -9.78 -24.71
N ILE A 16 3.40 -9.87 -23.69
CA ILE A 16 3.04 -9.98 -22.28
C ILE A 16 3.48 -8.69 -21.58
N CYS A 17 2.53 -7.98 -20.98
CA CYS A 17 2.78 -6.81 -20.15
C CYS A 17 2.29 -7.12 -18.73
N ILE A 18 3.20 -7.07 -17.75
CA ILE A 18 2.91 -7.40 -16.35
C ILE A 18 2.97 -6.11 -15.55
N HIS A 19 1.80 -5.67 -15.10
CA HIS A 19 1.63 -4.55 -14.19
C HIS A 19 1.81 -5.06 -12.76
N ARG A 20 2.63 -4.34 -11.98
CA ARG A 20 2.96 -4.65 -10.59
C ARG A 20 2.71 -3.40 -9.75
N PRO A 21 1.46 -3.13 -9.38
CA PRO A 21 1.15 -2.00 -8.53
C PRO A 21 1.67 -2.22 -7.11
N ALA A 22 2.00 -1.11 -6.45
CA ALA A 22 2.11 -1.03 -4.99
C ALA A 22 0.72 -1.16 -4.33
N SER A 23 0.57 -0.81 -3.05
CA SER A 23 -0.76 -0.80 -2.41
C SER A 23 -1.67 0.17 -3.17
N VAL A 24 -2.76 -0.36 -3.75
CA VAL A 24 -3.69 0.44 -4.57
C VAL A 24 -4.70 1.08 -3.65
N GLN A 25 -4.79 2.41 -3.73
CA GLN A 25 -5.76 3.19 -2.99
C GLN A 25 -6.91 3.60 -3.90
N PRO A 26 -8.17 3.50 -3.45
CA PRO A 26 -9.30 4.05 -4.18
C PRO A 26 -9.09 5.55 -4.37
N ASP A 27 -9.33 6.05 -5.57
CA ASP A 27 -9.37 7.49 -5.78
C ASP A 27 -10.50 8.09 -4.94
N GLY A 28 -10.27 9.24 -4.33
CA GLY A 28 -11.39 9.98 -3.74
C GLY A 28 -12.25 10.59 -4.83
N ASP A 29 -13.56 10.64 -4.59
CA ASP A 29 -14.40 11.60 -5.29
C ASP A 29 -13.79 12.99 -5.08
N ASP A 30 -13.57 13.70 -6.18
CA ASP A 30 -12.64 14.82 -6.36
C ASP A 30 -13.07 16.15 -5.70
N ASP A 31 -13.87 16.12 -4.63
CA ASP A 31 -14.52 17.32 -4.08
C ASP A 31 -14.09 17.74 -2.66
N ASP A 32 -13.11 17.10 -2.02
CA ASP A 32 -12.68 17.55 -0.67
C ASP A 32 -11.24 17.18 -0.29
N VAL A 33 -10.26 17.71 -1.05
CA VAL A 33 -8.82 17.54 -0.78
C VAL A 33 -8.38 18.19 0.54
N ALA A 34 -9.21 19.03 1.16
CA ALA A 34 -8.92 19.66 2.46
C ALA A 34 -9.50 18.91 3.68
N ASN A 35 -10.44 17.98 3.50
CA ASN A 35 -11.17 17.35 4.62
C ASN A 35 -11.20 15.82 4.63
N LYS A 36 -10.54 15.13 3.68
CA LYS A 36 -10.52 13.65 3.63
C LYS A 36 -9.58 12.96 4.64
N THR A 37 -9.10 13.69 5.64
CA THR A 37 -8.53 13.11 6.88
C THR A 37 -9.58 12.98 7.99
N THR A 38 -10.84 13.41 7.76
CA THR A 38 -11.86 13.59 8.81
C THR A 38 -13.22 12.97 8.48
N SER A 39 -13.43 12.37 7.31
CA SER A 39 -14.74 11.83 6.89
C SER A 39 -14.69 10.34 6.54
N MET A 40 -14.39 9.51 7.54
CA MET A 40 -15.20 8.31 7.75
C MET A 40 -16.16 8.63 8.90
N SER A 41 -17.29 9.26 8.55
CA SER A 41 -18.37 9.44 9.53
C SER A 41 -18.80 8.05 10.00
N ALA A 42 -18.98 7.90 11.31
CA ALA A 42 -19.37 6.68 11.99
C ALA A 42 -20.82 6.24 11.70
N ALA A 43 -21.24 6.19 10.43
CA ALA A 43 -22.63 6.01 10.04
C ALA A 43 -22.86 5.00 8.91
N ASP A 44 -21.99 4.01 8.72
CA ASP A 44 -22.39 2.74 8.10
C ASP A 44 -21.59 1.55 8.68
N PRO A 45 -22.17 0.75 9.60
CA PRO A 45 -21.51 -0.40 10.19
C PRO A 45 -21.35 -1.59 9.22
N SER A 46 -21.73 -1.44 7.94
CA SER A 46 -21.69 -2.53 6.95
C SER A 46 -20.45 -2.54 6.03
N VAL A 47 -19.63 -1.50 6.03
CA VAL A 47 -18.38 -1.47 5.26
C VAL A 47 -17.20 -1.76 6.20
N ILE A 48 -17.03 -3.03 6.54
CA ILE A 48 -15.75 -3.51 7.08
C ILE A 48 -14.68 -3.05 6.08
N PRO A 49 -13.64 -2.30 6.49
CA PRO A 49 -12.57 -1.93 5.58
C PRO A 49 -12.08 -3.20 4.90
N HIS A 50 -12.21 -3.23 3.58
CA HIS A 50 -11.86 -4.36 2.72
C HIS A 50 -10.40 -4.77 2.95
N LEU A 51 -10.12 -5.66 3.91
CA LEU A 51 -8.89 -6.43 4.18
C LEU A 51 -7.49 -5.78 3.94
N ASP A 52 -7.36 -4.49 3.62
CA ASP A 52 -6.09 -3.81 3.43
C ASP A 52 -5.52 -3.48 4.80
N LEU A 53 -4.39 -4.11 5.10
CA LEU A 53 -3.67 -3.95 6.35
C LEU A 53 -3.18 -2.52 6.55
N THR A 54 -2.82 -1.82 5.47
CA THR A 54 -2.34 -0.44 5.53
C THR A 54 -3.45 0.49 5.95
N ASP A 55 -4.61 0.39 5.31
CA ASP A 55 -5.75 1.25 5.61
C ASP A 55 -6.33 0.95 6.99
N THR A 56 -6.37 -0.33 7.35
CA THR A 56 -6.75 -0.75 8.69
C THR A 56 -5.81 -0.15 9.75
N LEU A 57 -4.50 -0.25 9.56
CA LEU A 57 -3.51 0.33 10.47
C LEU A 57 -3.74 1.84 10.63
N LEU A 58 -3.83 2.57 9.51
CA LEU A 58 -4.00 4.03 9.53
C LEU A 58 -5.34 4.45 10.13
N HIS A 59 -6.42 3.73 9.83
CA HIS A 59 -7.74 3.98 10.38
C HIS A 59 -7.72 3.91 11.90
N TYR A 60 -7.25 2.80 12.47
CA TYR A 60 -7.20 2.62 13.93
C TYR A 60 -6.22 3.58 14.59
N CYS A 61 -5.10 3.91 13.94
CA CYS A 61 -4.20 4.93 14.47
C CYS A 61 -4.87 6.32 14.58
N ARG A 62 -5.67 6.72 13.59
CA ARG A 62 -6.44 7.98 13.62
C ARG A 62 -7.55 7.92 14.66
N LEU A 63 -8.35 6.85 14.65
CA LEU A 63 -9.48 6.65 15.56
C LEU A 63 -9.07 6.78 17.03
N MET A 64 -7.92 6.22 17.39
CA MET A 64 -7.41 6.21 18.77
C MET A 64 -6.44 7.36 19.06
N SER A 65 -6.11 8.17 18.05
CA SER A 65 -5.06 9.20 18.12
C SER A 65 -3.75 8.65 18.71
N CYS A 66 -3.35 7.44 18.31
CA CYS A 66 -2.10 6.82 18.75
C CYS A 66 -1.48 5.94 17.66
N VAL A 67 -0.15 5.90 17.59
CA VAL A 67 0.60 5.13 16.59
C VAL A 67 1.53 4.12 17.25
N PRO A 68 1.70 2.91 16.67
CA PRO A 68 2.66 1.95 17.19
C PRO A 68 4.08 2.37 16.79
N VAL A 69 5.00 2.43 17.75
CA VAL A 69 6.41 2.67 17.49
C VAL A 69 7.18 1.39 17.72
N SER A 70 7.86 0.89 16.68
CA SER A 70 8.70 -0.29 16.76
C SER A 70 10.03 -0.06 16.07
N LEU A 71 11.12 -0.45 16.73
CA LEU A 71 12.45 -0.50 16.09
C LEU A 71 12.54 -1.59 15.00
N GLY A 72 11.65 -2.58 15.06
CA GLY A 72 11.58 -3.71 14.13
C GLY A 72 10.76 -3.43 12.87
N LEU A 73 9.91 -2.41 12.88
CA LEU A 73 9.09 -2.02 11.73
C LEU A 73 9.78 -0.87 10.97
N ARG A 74 10.41 -1.19 9.83
CA ARG A 74 11.23 -0.23 9.07
C ARG A 74 10.79 -0.10 7.63
N GLY A 75 11.19 1.02 7.02
CA GLY A 75 10.95 1.31 5.62
C GLY A 75 9.65 2.06 5.39
N SER A 76 9.06 1.87 4.21
CA SER A 76 7.91 2.66 3.75
C SER A 76 6.86 1.80 3.05
N LEU A 77 5.58 2.10 3.28
CA LEU A 77 4.48 1.59 2.47
C LEU A 77 4.23 2.58 1.34
N ASN A 78 4.43 2.12 0.10
CA ASN A 78 4.11 2.90 -1.09
C ASN A 78 2.65 2.68 -1.48
N GLN A 79 1.94 3.77 -1.72
CA GLN A 79 0.56 3.75 -2.18
C GLN A 79 0.46 4.39 -3.56
N VAL A 80 -0.28 3.73 -4.46
CA VAL A 80 -0.58 4.20 -5.82
C VAL A 80 -2.09 4.34 -5.98
N SER A 81 -2.54 5.39 -6.66
CA SER A 81 -3.97 5.59 -6.90
C SER A 81 -4.48 4.61 -7.96
N LEU A 82 -5.75 4.19 -7.84
CA LEU A 82 -6.38 3.30 -8.80
C LEU A 82 -6.41 3.92 -10.21
N ASN A 83 -6.72 5.22 -10.33
CA ASN A 83 -6.72 5.93 -11.60
C ASN A 83 -5.35 5.90 -12.28
N CYS A 84 -4.26 6.09 -11.53
CA CYS A 84 -2.90 6.00 -12.07
C CYS A 84 -2.63 4.60 -12.63
N VAL A 85 -2.96 3.55 -11.89
CA VAL A 85 -2.81 2.15 -12.34
C VAL A 85 -3.62 1.88 -13.61
N VAL A 86 -4.89 2.30 -13.63
CA VAL A 86 -5.77 2.13 -14.80
C VAL A 86 -5.23 2.90 -16.01
N GLN A 87 -4.74 4.13 -15.81
CA GLN A 87 -4.16 4.94 -16.86
C GLN A 87 -2.89 4.31 -17.44
N ASP A 88 -2.01 3.77 -16.60
CA ASP A 88 -0.79 3.07 -17.02
C ASP A 88 -1.11 1.80 -17.80
N MET A 89 -2.09 1.01 -17.34
CA MET A 89 -2.60 -0.17 -18.07
C MET A 89 -3.17 0.20 -19.43
N MET A 90 -4.03 1.21 -19.50
CA MET A 90 -4.64 1.66 -20.76
C MET A 90 -3.58 2.22 -21.72
N THR A 91 -2.57 2.90 -21.20
CA THR A 91 -1.44 3.42 -22.00
C THR A 91 -0.63 2.26 -22.57
N ALA A 92 -0.30 1.25 -21.76
CA ALA A 92 0.45 0.07 -22.21
C ALA A 92 -0.30 -0.73 -23.28
N LEU A 93 -1.64 -0.81 -23.19
CA LEU A 93 -2.49 -1.43 -24.21
C LEU A 93 -2.48 -0.64 -25.53
N ARG A 94 -2.63 0.68 -25.47
CA ARG A 94 -2.66 1.55 -26.68
C ARG A 94 -1.33 1.59 -27.42
N MET A 95 -0.21 1.60 -26.68
CA MET A 95 1.13 1.62 -27.27
C MET A 95 1.50 0.30 -27.96
N GLY A 96 0.77 -0.77 -27.67
CA GLY A 96 1.00 -2.09 -28.28
C GLY A 96 2.36 -2.70 -27.90
N PRO A 97 2.76 -3.78 -28.58
CA PRO A 97 4.07 -4.40 -28.42
C PRO A 97 5.16 -3.45 -28.95
N THR A 98 6.19 -3.21 -28.15
CA THR A 98 7.40 -2.50 -28.62
C THR A 98 8.35 -3.49 -29.27
N ASP A 99 8.98 -3.13 -30.38
CA ASP A 99 9.86 -4.00 -31.19
C ASP A 99 11.02 -4.65 -30.40
N HIS A 100 11.35 -4.14 -29.22
CA HIS A 100 12.51 -4.57 -28.42
C HIS A 100 12.19 -5.41 -27.17
N GLY A 101 10.96 -5.88 -26.98
CA GLY A 101 10.68 -6.71 -25.81
C GLY A 101 9.22 -7.07 -25.69
N LYS A 102 8.89 -8.31 -26.07
CA LYS A 102 7.53 -8.85 -25.95
C LYS A 102 7.18 -9.23 -24.51
N LEU A 103 8.11 -9.20 -23.55
CA LEU A 103 7.81 -9.29 -22.12
C LEU A 103 8.20 -7.98 -21.43
N ARG A 104 7.23 -7.27 -20.86
CA ARG A 104 7.44 -6.01 -20.14
C ARG A 104 6.94 -6.10 -18.71
N TYR A 105 7.70 -5.47 -17.81
CA TYR A 105 7.33 -5.31 -16.41
C TYR A 105 7.16 -3.82 -16.13
N ILE A 106 5.95 -3.42 -15.73
CA ILE A 106 5.63 -2.05 -15.34
C ILE A 106 5.43 -2.07 -13.82
N HIS A 107 6.28 -1.37 -13.10
CA HIS A 107 6.17 -1.21 -11.65
C HIS A 107 5.44 0.11 -11.38
N GLU A 108 4.18 0.02 -10.97
CA GLU A 108 3.33 1.20 -10.74
C GLU A 108 3.56 1.64 -9.30
N ILE A 109 4.56 2.50 -9.15
CA ILE A 109 4.98 3.09 -7.87
C ILE A 109 4.31 4.45 -7.77
N GLY A 110 3.49 4.62 -6.74
CA GLY A 110 2.80 5.89 -6.50
C GLY A 110 3.68 6.90 -5.77
N ASP A 111 3.16 8.12 -5.63
CA ASP A 111 3.89 9.25 -5.05
C ASP A 111 3.75 9.34 -3.53
N ILE A 112 2.84 8.56 -2.93
CA ILE A 112 2.62 8.51 -1.48
C ILE A 112 3.50 7.42 -0.88
N ASN A 113 4.39 7.82 0.04
CA ASN A 113 5.20 6.92 0.83
C ASN A 113 4.93 7.16 2.31
N ILE A 114 4.46 6.13 3.00
CA ILE A 114 4.15 6.16 4.43
C ILE A 114 5.34 5.56 5.19
N PRO A 115 6.17 6.38 5.85
CA PRO A 115 7.31 5.89 6.61
C PRO A 115 6.83 5.21 7.89
N LEU A 116 7.03 3.89 7.99
CA LEU A 116 6.53 3.10 9.12
C LEU A 116 7.21 3.46 10.45
N HIS A 117 8.45 3.95 10.37
CA HIS A 117 9.22 4.41 11.51
C HIS A 117 8.84 5.83 11.98
N GLN A 118 7.98 6.53 11.22
CA GLN A 118 7.57 7.91 11.46
C GLN A 118 6.05 8.07 11.27
N LEU A 119 5.26 7.09 11.69
CA LEU A 119 3.79 7.15 11.56
C LEU A 119 3.17 8.37 12.26
N SER A 120 3.81 8.88 13.31
CA SER A 120 3.43 10.13 13.99
C SER A 120 3.47 11.36 13.08
N THR A 121 4.28 11.36 12.01
CA THR A 121 4.29 12.43 11.00
C THR A 121 3.08 12.37 10.07
N VAL A 122 2.51 11.18 9.89
CA VAL A 122 1.34 10.93 9.04
C VAL A 122 0.04 11.20 9.79
N ILE A 123 0.05 11.05 11.11
CA ILE A 123 -1.11 11.24 11.99
C ILE A 123 -0.74 12.30 13.02
N PRO A 124 -1.03 13.59 12.75
CA PRO A 124 -0.60 14.68 13.61
C PRO A 124 -1.24 14.56 15.00
N ASN A 125 -0.47 14.92 16.03
CA ASN A 125 -0.87 14.85 17.45
C ASN A 125 -1.11 13.43 17.98
N ALA A 126 -0.78 12.37 17.23
CA ALA A 126 -0.90 11.02 17.73
C ALA A 126 0.12 10.74 18.83
N VAL A 127 -0.33 10.05 19.88
CA VAL A 127 0.55 9.56 20.94
C VAL A 127 1.27 8.31 20.45
N GLU A 128 2.60 8.32 20.53
CA GLU A 128 3.43 7.15 20.27
C GLU A 128 3.29 6.15 21.41
N VAL A 129 2.98 4.89 21.07
CA VAL A 129 2.78 3.82 22.03
C VAL A 129 3.54 2.56 21.63
N GLU A 130 3.86 1.73 22.62
CA GLU A 130 4.39 0.40 22.37
C GLU A 130 3.39 -0.41 21.52
N PRO A 131 3.85 -1.22 20.56
CA PRO A 131 2.97 -1.85 19.57
C PRO A 131 1.97 -2.84 20.16
N LEU A 132 2.35 -3.53 21.25
CA LEU A 132 1.42 -4.40 21.99
C LEU A 132 0.31 -3.61 22.68
N GLU A 133 0.62 -2.42 23.19
CA GLU A 133 -0.36 -1.52 23.77
C GLU A 133 -1.26 -0.93 22.68
N TRP A 134 -0.70 -0.56 21.52
CA TRP A 134 -1.49 -0.17 20.35
C TRP A 134 -2.48 -1.24 19.94
N ALA A 135 -2.04 -2.50 19.80
CA ALA A 135 -2.88 -3.63 19.42
C ALA A 135 -4.00 -3.87 20.44
N ARG A 136 -3.71 -3.72 21.74
CA ARG A 136 -4.71 -3.81 22.82
C ARG A 136 -5.78 -2.73 22.68
N ARG A 137 -5.38 -1.48 22.40
CA ARG A 137 -6.32 -0.37 22.17
C ARG A 137 -7.15 -0.60 20.92
N ALA A 138 -6.54 -1.07 19.82
CA ALA A 138 -7.24 -1.34 18.57
C ALA A 138 -8.31 -2.43 18.76
N ALA A 139 -7.98 -3.49 19.48
CA ALA A 139 -8.94 -4.53 19.86
C ALA A 139 -10.11 -3.97 20.67
N ALA A 140 -9.83 -3.12 21.67
CA ALA A 140 -10.87 -2.45 22.45
C ALA A 140 -11.74 -1.49 21.62
N ALA A 141 -11.18 -0.93 20.55
CA ALA A 141 -11.89 -0.10 19.57
C ALA A 141 -12.62 -0.90 18.49
N GLY A 142 -12.60 -2.25 18.56
CA GLY A 142 -13.37 -3.13 17.67
C GLY A 142 -12.59 -3.71 16.49
N LEU A 143 -11.25 -3.67 16.49
CA LEU A 143 -10.45 -4.36 15.48
C LEU A 143 -10.65 -5.88 15.57
N ASP A 144 -10.81 -6.53 14.42
CA ASP A 144 -11.00 -7.98 14.34
C ASP A 144 -9.83 -8.75 15.01
N THR A 145 -10.18 -9.84 15.70
CA THR A 145 -9.25 -10.61 16.53
C THR A 145 -8.08 -11.17 15.71
N PHE A 146 -8.33 -11.59 14.47
CA PHE A 146 -7.28 -12.10 13.58
C PHE A 146 -6.29 -10.99 13.21
N LEU A 147 -6.78 -9.79 12.91
CA LEU A 147 -5.93 -8.63 12.56
C LEU A 147 -5.13 -8.15 13.77
N VAL A 148 -5.73 -8.14 14.97
CA VAL A 148 -5.00 -7.86 16.22
C VAL A 148 -3.81 -8.82 16.37
N GLU A 149 -4.04 -10.13 16.20
CA GLU A 149 -2.97 -11.12 16.34
C GLU A 149 -1.90 -10.98 15.24
N LEU A 150 -2.32 -10.69 14.01
CA LEU A 150 -1.39 -10.39 12.92
C LEU A 150 -0.49 -9.21 13.27
N PHE A 151 -1.05 -8.08 13.73
CA PHE A 151 -0.24 -6.92 14.13
C PHE A 151 0.65 -7.21 15.34
N ARG A 152 0.21 -8.04 16.29
CA ARG A 152 1.07 -8.48 17.40
C ARG A 152 2.28 -9.25 16.87
N SER A 153 2.06 -10.29 16.05
CA SER A 153 3.13 -11.14 15.50
C SER A 153 4.16 -10.37 14.65
N VAL A 154 3.67 -9.43 13.83
CA VAL A 154 4.47 -8.53 12.99
C VAL A 154 5.48 -7.75 13.82
N VAL A 155 5.09 -7.35 15.03
CA VAL A 155 5.92 -6.45 15.84
C VAL A 155 6.77 -7.18 16.87
N THR A 156 6.32 -8.32 17.40
CA THR A 156 7.07 -9.07 18.42
C THR A 156 8.10 -10.03 17.86
N GLU A 157 7.88 -10.60 16.66
CA GLU A 157 8.65 -11.76 16.21
C GLU A 157 9.56 -11.48 15.01
N ARG A 158 9.37 -10.36 14.30
CA ARG A 158 10.04 -10.13 13.02
C ARG A 158 10.53 -8.69 12.88
N ASN A 159 11.80 -8.54 12.51
CA ASN A 159 12.30 -7.29 11.92
C ASN A 159 11.72 -7.18 10.50
N LEU A 160 10.49 -6.67 10.38
CA LEU A 160 9.84 -6.46 9.10
C LEU A 160 10.34 -5.17 8.46
N VAL A 161 11.08 -5.35 7.38
CA VAL A 161 11.60 -4.26 6.55
C VAL A 161 10.78 -4.20 5.27
N PHE A 162 10.02 -3.12 5.12
CA PHE A 162 9.29 -2.82 3.88
C PHE A 162 10.20 -2.01 2.95
N PRO A 163 10.57 -2.53 1.76
CA PRO A 163 11.49 -1.82 0.89
C PRO A 163 10.89 -0.51 0.40
N THR A 164 11.66 0.58 0.46
CA THR A 164 11.26 1.83 -0.19
C THR A 164 11.34 1.66 -1.70
N LEU A 165 10.20 1.81 -2.37
CA LEU A 165 10.13 1.73 -3.83
C LEU A 165 10.56 3.07 -4.44
N THR A 166 11.37 3.02 -5.49
CA THR A 166 11.83 4.21 -6.22
C THR A 166 11.54 4.04 -7.70
N ARG A 167 10.99 5.08 -8.34
CA ARG A 167 10.89 5.11 -9.80
C ARG A 167 12.29 5.23 -10.36
N LYS A 168 12.65 4.34 -11.29
CA LYS A 168 13.90 4.48 -12.04
C LYS A 168 13.74 5.67 -12.97
N ASN A 169 14.43 6.78 -12.69
CA ASN A 169 14.49 7.91 -13.63
C ASN A 169 15.08 7.41 -14.95
N MET A 170 14.30 7.45 -16.03
CA MET A 170 14.75 7.09 -17.38
C MET A 170 15.61 8.19 -18.04
N ASN A 171 16.23 9.08 -17.24
CA ASN A 171 17.03 10.20 -17.73
C ASN A 171 18.54 10.08 -17.45
N SER A 172 19.04 8.94 -16.99
CA SER A 172 20.48 8.68 -16.99
C SER A 172 20.87 8.00 -18.30
N VAL A 173 21.11 8.82 -19.33
CA VAL A 173 21.92 8.45 -20.50
C VAL A 173 23.38 8.65 -20.14
#